data_AF-A0AAP0H6C2-F1
#
_entry.id   AF-A0AAP0H6C2-F1
#
_cell.length_a   1.000
_cell.length_b   1.000
_cell.length_c   1.000
_cell.angle_alpha   90.00
_cell.angle_beta   90.00
_cell.angle_gamma   90.00
#
_symmetry.space_group_name_H-M   'P 1'
#
loop_
_entity.id
_entity.type
_entity.pdbx_description
1 polymer ?
#
loop_
_entity_poly.entity_id
_entity_poly.type
_entity_poly.pdbx_seq_one_letter_code
_entity_poly.pdbx_strand_id
1 'polypeptide(L)'
;MGGKNSKTPSTRIPPDSRYQSVTSAPSHHQASTSRRRLDQKYSRIPDDYETLEQVTSALAEAGLESSNLIVGIDFTKSNEWTGKTSFKGKSLHNINGMLQNPYEEAISIIGQTLAAFDEDNLIPCFGFGDASTHDTGVFSFYPDSHYCQGFEDVLMRYKEIVPQLKLAGPTSFAPIIETAITIVEETGGQYHVLLIIADGQVTRSVDTEHGHFSTQERNTIDAIVKASSYPLSIILVGVGDGPWDMMKEFDDNIPSRAFDNLQFVNFTDIMSKNIDLIKKRTEFALTALMEIPSQYQATLQLGLLGARTGYSSVIVPLPPPGNGRPTSFAPIIETAIKIVEESGGQYHVLLIIADGQVTRSVDTEHGHFSTQERNTIDAIVKASYPLSIILVGVGDGPWDMMKEFDDNIPSRAFDNLQFVNFTDIMSKNIDPMKKRTEFALTALMEIPSQYQATLQLGLLGARTGYSSAILPLPPPGNGSLRN
;
A
#
# COMPACT_ATOMS: atom_id res chain seq x y z
N MET A 1 40.96 -16.96 -82.35
CA MET A 1 41.97 -18.02 -82.14
C MET A 1 41.42 -18.96 -81.08
N GLY A 2 40.81 -20.08 -81.48
CA GLY A 2 41.38 -21.43 -81.28
C GLY A 2 41.32 -21.82 -79.79
N GLY A 3 40.41 -22.64 -79.27
CA GLY A 3 39.80 -23.85 -79.79
C GLY A 3 40.49 -25.07 -79.18
N LYS A 4 39.83 -25.79 -78.26
CA LYS A 4 39.52 -27.24 -78.38
C LYS A 4 38.99 -27.85 -77.08
N ASN A 5 37.89 -28.57 -77.29
CA ASN A 5 37.14 -29.45 -76.40
C ASN A 5 37.89 -30.74 -76.01
N SER A 6 37.31 -31.42 -75.01
CA SER A 6 36.82 -32.83 -75.03
C SER A 6 37.28 -33.59 -73.78
N LYS A 7 36.52 -34.46 -73.11
CA LYS A 7 35.39 -35.32 -73.48
C LYS A 7 34.49 -35.63 -72.25
N THR A 8 33.21 -35.88 -72.50
CA THR A 8 32.25 -36.62 -71.66
C THR A 8 32.49 -38.14 -71.78
N PRO A 9 31.95 -38.99 -70.86
CA PRO A 9 30.63 -39.58 -71.12
C PRO A 9 29.74 -39.82 -69.89
N SER A 10 28.45 -40.00 -70.16
CA SER A 10 27.32 -40.18 -69.23
C SER A 10 27.08 -41.67 -68.90
N THR A 11 26.60 -41.99 -67.69
CA THR A 11 25.75 -43.18 -67.44
C THR A 11 24.91 -43.08 -66.16
N ARG A 12 23.57 -43.07 -66.37
CA ARG A 12 22.40 -43.67 -65.65
C ARG A 12 22.26 -43.65 -64.10
N ILE A 13 21.00 -43.34 -63.72
CA ILE A 13 20.29 -43.14 -62.43
C ILE A 13 20.03 -44.49 -61.69
N PRO A 14 19.87 -44.56 -60.35
CA PRO A 14 18.55 -44.41 -59.69
C PRO A 14 18.55 -43.55 -58.39
N PRO A 15 17.37 -43.14 -57.86
CA PRO A 15 17.25 -42.17 -56.78
C PRO A 15 17.08 -42.82 -55.39
N ASP A 16 17.59 -42.19 -54.33
CA ASP A 16 16.86 -42.15 -53.05
C ASP A 16 17.39 -41.15 -52.02
N SER A 17 16.48 -40.29 -51.56
CA SER A 17 16.24 -39.90 -50.17
C SER A 17 17.19 -38.95 -49.39
N ARG A 18 16.54 -37.93 -48.80
CA ARG A 18 16.81 -37.20 -47.54
C ARG A 18 17.92 -36.13 -47.50
N TYR A 19 17.50 -34.87 -47.48
CA TYR A 19 17.30 -34.03 -46.27
C TYR A 19 17.13 -32.57 -46.75
N GLN A 20 15.90 -32.04 -46.71
CA GLN A 20 15.67 -30.60 -46.81
C GLN A 20 15.15 -30.11 -45.47
N SER A 21 15.94 -29.22 -44.87
CA SER A 21 15.62 -28.42 -43.69
C SER A 21 14.43 -27.51 -43.99
N VAL A 22 13.31 -27.76 -43.31
CA VAL A 22 12.18 -26.83 -43.25
C VAL A 22 12.44 -25.87 -42.09
N THR A 23 12.99 -24.70 -42.38
CA THR A 23 12.94 -23.54 -41.48
C THR A 23 11.68 -22.74 -41.80
N SER A 24 10.56 -23.10 -41.18
CA SER A 24 9.36 -22.28 -41.14
C SER A 24 9.52 -21.20 -40.07
N ALA A 25 9.78 -19.96 -40.49
CA ALA A 25 9.63 -18.79 -39.63
C ALA A 25 8.14 -18.63 -39.26
N PRO A 26 7.75 -18.41 -37.99
CA PRO A 26 6.36 -18.16 -37.63
C PRO A 26 5.89 -16.82 -38.22
N SER A 27 4.67 -16.82 -38.76
CA SER A 27 3.98 -15.70 -39.37
C SER A 27 3.59 -14.63 -38.33
N HIS A 28 4.46 -13.63 -38.13
CA HIS A 28 4.19 -12.45 -37.27
C HIS A 28 2.88 -11.71 -37.61
N HIS A 29 2.37 -11.82 -38.84
CA HIS A 29 1.12 -11.17 -39.23
C HIS A 29 -0.15 -11.80 -38.63
N GLN A 30 -0.21 -13.13 -38.44
CA GLN A 30 -1.41 -13.79 -37.89
C GLN A 30 -1.61 -13.51 -36.40
N ALA A 31 -0.53 -13.50 -35.62
CA ALA A 31 -0.55 -13.17 -34.19
C ALA A 31 -0.97 -11.71 -33.94
N SER A 32 -0.60 -10.77 -34.82
CA SER A 32 -1.00 -9.37 -34.72
C SER A 32 -2.48 -9.14 -34.98
N THR A 33 -3.08 -9.91 -35.90
CA THR A 33 -4.51 -9.83 -36.22
C THR A 33 -5.40 -10.53 -35.20
N SER A 34 -4.93 -11.62 -34.57
CA SER A 34 -5.67 -12.28 -33.49
C SER A 34 -5.66 -11.44 -32.22
N ARG A 35 -4.52 -10.85 -31.86
CA ARG A 35 -4.40 -9.95 -30.69
C ARG A 35 -5.32 -8.73 -30.83
N ARG A 36 -5.30 -8.04 -31.98
CA ARG A 36 -6.24 -6.93 -32.26
C ARG A 36 -7.72 -7.31 -32.16
N ARG A 37 -8.08 -8.54 -32.51
CA ARG A 37 -9.48 -9.02 -32.38
C ARG A 37 -9.86 -9.31 -30.92
N LEU A 38 -8.92 -9.77 -30.11
CA LEU A 38 -9.12 -9.96 -28.67
C LEU A 38 -9.19 -8.61 -27.95
N ASP A 39 -8.29 -7.68 -28.28
CA ASP A 39 -8.27 -6.32 -27.74
C ASP A 39 -9.61 -5.61 -28.02
N GLN A 40 -10.20 -5.80 -29.21
CA GLN A 40 -11.51 -5.23 -29.56
C GLN A 40 -12.69 -5.96 -28.90
N LYS A 41 -12.54 -7.26 -28.58
CA LYS A 41 -13.59 -8.05 -27.92
C LYS A 41 -13.73 -7.68 -26.44
N TYR A 42 -12.61 -7.44 -25.77
CA TYR A 42 -12.56 -7.17 -24.34
C TYR A 42 -12.32 -5.70 -24.00
N SER A 43 -12.51 -4.78 -24.97
CA SER A 43 -12.36 -3.35 -24.71
C SER A 43 -13.45 -2.80 -23.77
N ARG A 44 -14.64 -3.42 -23.83
CA ARG A 44 -15.82 -3.11 -23.02
C ARG A 44 -16.62 -4.39 -22.79
N ILE A 45 -16.96 -4.70 -21.55
CA ILE A 45 -17.77 -5.87 -21.20
C ILE A 45 -19.23 -5.44 -20.97
N PRO A 46 -20.22 -6.10 -21.57
CA PRO A 46 -21.63 -5.78 -21.35
C PRO A 46 -22.22 -6.46 -20.10
N ASP A 47 -23.25 -5.83 -19.54
CA ASP A 47 -24.06 -6.37 -18.44
C ASP A 47 -25.03 -7.45 -18.93
N ASP A 48 -24.57 -8.71 -19.02
CA ASP A 48 -25.31 -9.80 -19.67
C ASP A 48 -26.09 -10.75 -18.71
N TYR A 49 -26.02 -10.55 -17.39
CA TYR A 49 -26.63 -11.47 -16.41
C TYR A 49 -27.83 -10.86 -15.65
N GLU A 50 -28.85 -11.68 -15.40
CA GLU A 50 -30.06 -11.30 -14.68
C GLU A 50 -30.13 -11.87 -13.25
N THR A 51 -29.36 -12.91 -12.93
CA THR A 51 -29.34 -13.53 -11.59
C THR A 51 -27.94 -13.95 -11.13
N LEU A 52 -27.75 -14.04 -9.81
CA LEU A 52 -26.49 -14.52 -9.23
C LEU A 52 -26.16 -15.96 -9.66
N GLU A 53 -27.17 -16.82 -9.80
CA GLU A 53 -26.94 -18.20 -10.26
C GLU A 53 -26.39 -18.24 -11.68
N GLN A 54 -26.82 -17.33 -12.57
CA GLN A 54 -26.26 -17.24 -13.91
C GLN A 54 -24.79 -16.82 -13.89
N VAL A 55 -24.44 -15.85 -13.05
CA VAL A 55 -23.05 -15.41 -12.83
C VAL A 55 -22.21 -16.57 -12.27
N THR A 56 -22.64 -17.21 -11.19
CA THR A 56 -21.96 -18.36 -10.58
C THR A 56 -21.77 -19.49 -11.59
N SER A 57 -22.81 -19.79 -12.39
CA SER A 57 -22.73 -20.81 -13.43
C SER A 57 -21.73 -20.42 -14.52
N ALA A 58 -21.72 -19.16 -14.94
CA ALA A 58 -20.76 -18.67 -15.93
C ALA A 58 -19.31 -18.68 -15.43
N LEU A 59 -19.08 -18.37 -14.14
CA LEU A 59 -17.76 -18.50 -13.50
C LEU A 59 -17.30 -19.97 -13.49
N ALA A 60 -18.18 -20.87 -13.04
CA ALA A 60 -17.90 -22.30 -13.02
C ALA A 60 -17.65 -22.87 -14.44
N GLU A 61 -18.46 -22.48 -15.42
CA GLU A 61 -18.30 -22.87 -16.84
C GLU A 61 -17.02 -22.31 -17.47
N ALA A 62 -16.59 -21.11 -17.06
CA ALA A 62 -15.32 -20.54 -17.47
C ALA A 62 -14.11 -21.27 -16.86
N GLY A 63 -14.33 -22.14 -15.86
CA GLY A 63 -13.30 -22.89 -15.16
C GLY A 63 -12.72 -22.17 -13.95
N LEU A 64 -13.38 -21.13 -13.43
CA LEU A 64 -13.00 -20.52 -12.16
C LEU A 64 -13.49 -21.42 -11.02
N GLU A 65 -12.61 -22.31 -10.55
CA GLU A 65 -12.89 -23.20 -9.41
C GLU A 65 -12.73 -22.46 -8.06
N SER A 66 -11.82 -21.49 -8.02
CA SER A 66 -11.55 -20.63 -6.86
C SER A 66 -10.93 -19.30 -7.33
N SER A 67 -11.15 -18.23 -6.58
CA SER A 67 -10.51 -16.91 -6.74
C SER A 67 -9.92 -16.47 -5.41
N ASN A 68 -9.04 -15.47 -5.44
CA ASN A 68 -8.53 -14.82 -4.24
C ASN A 68 -9.06 -13.39 -4.15
N LEU A 69 -9.53 -12.98 -2.98
CA LEU A 69 -10.07 -11.65 -2.77
C LEU A 69 -9.06 -10.72 -2.09
N ILE A 70 -8.97 -9.48 -2.54
CA ILE A 70 -8.21 -8.41 -1.89
C ILE A 70 -9.19 -7.27 -1.58
N VAL A 71 -9.08 -6.65 -0.41
CA VAL A 71 -9.97 -5.54 -0.01
C VAL A 71 -9.16 -4.28 0.28
N GLY A 72 -9.55 -3.18 -0.37
CA GLY A 72 -9.08 -1.84 -0.11
C GLY A 72 -10.20 -0.93 0.40
N ILE A 73 -9.97 -0.24 1.51
CA ILE A 73 -10.92 0.69 2.12
C ILE A 73 -10.36 2.10 2.10
N ASP A 74 -11.14 3.00 1.49
CA ASP A 74 -10.86 4.44 1.48
C ASP A 74 -11.09 5.05 2.87
N PHE A 75 -10.07 5.68 3.43
CA PHE A 75 -10.10 6.42 4.68
C PHE A 75 -9.74 7.90 4.50
N THR A 76 -10.07 8.46 3.35
CA THR A 76 -9.89 9.88 3.06
C THR A 76 -10.93 10.74 3.77
N LYS A 77 -10.61 12.01 3.94
CA LYS A 77 -11.41 12.98 4.69
C LYS A 77 -12.75 13.29 4.02
N SER A 78 -12.89 13.06 2.71
CA SER A 78 -14.15 13.32 2.01
C SER A 78 -15.34 12.56 2.56
N ASN A 79 -15.07 11.40 3.14
CA ASN A 79 -16.04 10.61 3.90
C ASN A 79 -16.73 11.37 5.04
N GLU A 80 -16.19 12.49 5.53
CA GLU A 80 -16.85 13.36 6.52
C GLU A 80 -18.05 14.11 5.95
N TRP A 81 -18.06 14.42 4.65
CA TRP A 81 -19.10 15.25 4.02
C TRP A 81 -19.88 14.56 2.89
N THR A 82 -19.39 13.46 2.32
CA THR A 82 -20.07 12.69 1.27
C THR A 82 -21.22 11.82 1.79
N GLY A 83 -21.50 11.83 3.10
CA GLY A 83 -22.72 11.28 3.71
C GLY A 83 -23.83 12.31 3.95
N LYS A 84 -23.76 13.50 3.33
CA LYS A 84 -24.68 14.61 3.60
C LYS A 84 -26.14 14.23 3.34
N THR A 85 -26.40 13.62 2.19
CA THR A 85 -27.75 13.22 1.76
C THR A 85 -28.02 11.76 2.11
N SER A 86 -27.16 10.85 1.65
CA SER A 86 -27.26 9.39 1.78
C SER A 86 -27.16 8.90 3.22
N PHE A 87 -26.42 9.61 4.08
CA PHE A 87 -26.19 9.21 5.46
C PHE A 87 -26.55 10.30 6.49
N LYS A 88 -27.52 11.15 6.14
CA LYS A 88 -28.15 12.13 7.05
C LYS A 88 -27.15 13.08 7.71
N GLY A 89 -26.16 13.55 6.96
CA GLY A 89 -25.15 14.50 7.46
C GLY A 89 -24.07 13.88 8.33
N LYS A 90 -24.02 12.56 8.45
CA LYS A 90 -22.97 11.86 9.19
C LYS A 90 -21.82 11.48 8.26
N SER A 91 -20.63 11.35 8.85
CA SER A 91 -19.51 10.71 8.15
C SER A 91 -19.87 9.28 7.75
N LEU A 92 -19.44 8.86 6.56
CA LEU A 92 -19.61 7.50 6.05
C LEU A 92 -18.86 6.44 6.89
N HIS A 93 -17.90 6.84 7.73
CA HIS A 93 -17.24 5.97 8.71
C HIS A 93 -17.81 6.09 10.13
N ASN A 94 -18.98 6.73 10.32
CA ASN A 94 -19.53 6.88 11.66
C ASN A 94 -20.03 5.53 12.21
N ILE A 95 -19.29 4.96 13.16
CA ILE A 95 -19.59 3.69 13.84
C ILE A 95 -20.41 3.85 15.14
N ASN A 96 -20.69 5.08 15.58
CA ASN A 96 -21.36 5.35 16.87
C ASN A 96 -22.89 5.21 16.81
N GLY A 97 -23.42 4.52 15.80
CA GLY A 97 -24.85 4.34 15.56
C GLY A 97 -25.34 2.91 15.82
N MET A 98 -26.66 2.74 16.00
CA MET A 98 -27.28 1.41 16.00
C MET A 98 -27.35 0.77 14.61
N LEU A 99 -27.18 1.57 13.55
CA LEU A 99 -27.21 1.13 12.16
C LEU A 99 -25.79 1.09 11.62
N GLN A 100 -25.52 0.07 10.81
CA GLN A 100 -24.29 -0.02 10.02
C GLN A 100 -24.14 1.22 9.14
N ASN A 101 -22.93 1.73 9.04
CA ASN A 101 -22.58 2.72 8.03
C ASN A 101 -22.43 2.06 6.64
N PRO A 102 -22.39 2.85 5.54
CA PRO A 102 -22.36 2.30 4.19
C PRO A 102 -21.17 1.37 3.91
N TYR A 103 -20.00 1.61 4.50
CA TYR A 103 -18.86 0.69 4.38
C TYR A 103 -19.14 -0.65 5.06
N GLU A 104 -19.65 -0.63 6.30
CA GLU A 104 -20.01 -1.85 7.02
C GLU A 104 -21.05 -2.68 6.26
N GLU A 105 -22.06 -2.02 5.69
CA GLU A 105 -23.12 -2.67 4.93
C GLU A 105 -22.58 -3.28 3.62
N ALA A 106 -21.74 -2.56 2.89
CA ALA A 106 -21.08 -3.06 1.69
C ALA A 106 -20.20 -4.28 1.99
N ILE A 107 -19.30 -4.20 2.98
CA ILE A 107 -18.46 -5.33 3.45
C ILE A 107 -19.32 -6.54 3.78
N SER A 108 -20.43 -6.33 4.51
CA SER A 108 -21.31 -7.42 4.94
C SER A 108 -22.00 -8.12 3.76
N ILE A 109 -22.52 -7.37 2.79
CA ILE A 109 -23.26 -7.94 1.66
C ILE A 109 -22.31 -8.62 0.67
N ILE A 110 -21.16 -8.01 0.40
CA ILE A 110 -20.15 -8.61 -0.46
C ILE A 110 -19.60 -9.88 0.18
N GLY A 111 -19.31 -9.88 1.48
CA GLY A 111 -18.84 -11.07 2.16
C GLY A 111 -19.80 -12.25 2.04
N GLN A 112 -21.11 -12.00 2.14
CA GLN A 112 -22.12 -13.05 1.95
C GLN A 112 -22.17 -13.61 0.52
N THR A 113 -21.71 -12.83 -0.47
CA THR A 113 -21.80 -13.18 -1.89
C THR A 113 -20.50 -13.77 -2.41
N LEU A 114 -19.38 -13.10 -2.14
CA LEU A 114 -18.06 -13.41 -2.68
C LEU A 114 -17.27 -14.43 -1.85
N ALA A 115 -17.57 -14.60 -0.56
CA ALA A 115 -16.83 -15.57 0.27
C ALA A 115 -16.97 -17.02 -0.23
N ALA A 116 -18.02 -17.34 -0.98
CA ALA A 116 -18.18 -18.66 -1.60
C ALA A 116 -17.17 -18.92 -2.74
N PHE A 117 -16.52 -17.88 -3.26
CA PHE A 117 -15.55 -17.95 -4.36
C PHE A 117 -14.11 -17.74 -3.90
N ASP A 118 -13.87 -17.48 -2.61
CA ASP A 118 -12.54 -17.32 -2.06
C ASP A 118 -11.94 -18.69 -1.70
N GLU A 119 -10.70 -18.97 -2.13
CA GLU A 119 -10.10 -20.31 -2.04
C GLU A 119 -9.81 -20.75 -0.60
N ASP A 120 -9.24 -19.84 0.19
CA ASP A 120 -8.67 -20.14 1.51
C ASP A 120 -9.33 -19.34 2.66
N ASN A 121 -10.26 -18.45 2.33
CA ASN A 121 -10.92 -17.52 3.25
C ASN A 121 -9.91 -16.59 3.94
N LEU A 122 -8.74 -16.35 3.32
CA LEU A 122 -7.72 -15.40 3.78
C LEU A 122 -7.76 -14.16 2.89
N ILE A 123 -8.16 -13.04 3.49
CA ILE A 123 -8.42 -11.80 2.76
C ILE A 123 -7.35 -10.76 3.12
N PRO A 124 -6.40 -10.47 2.22
CA PRO A 124 -5.56 -9.29 2.31
C PRO A 124 -6.41 -8.02 2.38
N CYS A 125 -6.36 -7.33 3.52
CA CYS A 125 -7.15 -6.12 3.78
C CYS A 125 -6.27 -4.92 4.05
N PHE A 126 -6.55 -3.83 3.33
CA PHE A 126 -5.76 -2.60 3.37
C PHE A 126 -6.64 -1.36 3.49
N GLY A 127 -6.10 -0.34 4.16
CA GLY A 127 -6.63 1.02 4.16
C GLY A 127 -5.71 1.99 3.44
N PHE A 128 -6.27 3.06 2.88
CA PHE A 128 -5.50 4.13 2.23
C PHE A 128 -6.16 5.50 2.42
N GLY A 129 -5.40 6.59 2.24
CA GLY A 129 -5.91 7.95 2.30
C GLY A 129 -6.02 8.57 3.70
N ASP A 130 -5.62 7.84 4.74
CA ASP A 130 -5.48 8.38 6.08
C ASP A 130 -4.19 9.23 6.22
N ALA A 131 -4.03 9.90 7.36
CA ALA A 131 -2.87 10.76 7.61
C ALA A 131 -1.52 10.02 7.62
N SER A 132 -1.51 8.68 7.72
CA SER A 132 -0.28 7.91 7.61
C SER A 132 0.11 7.55 6.17
N THR A 133 -0.86 7.41 5.27
CA THR A 133 -0.66 6.93 3.89
C THR A 133 -0.78 8.00 2.81
N HIS A 134 -1.65 9.00 3.03
CA HIS A 134 -2.02 9.99 2.01
C HIS A 134 -2.37 9.30 0.68
N ASP A 135 -1.92 9.83 -0.46
CA ASP A 135 -2.07 9.24 -1.80
C ASP A 135 -0.87 8.39 -2.25
N THR A 136 0.02 8.01 -1.33
CA THR A 136 1.33 7.41 -1.68
C THR A 136 1.52 5.96 -1.24
N GLY A 137 0.68 5.45 -0.34
CA GLY A 137 0.81 4.11 0.21
C GLY A 137 -0.50 3.54 0.71
N VAL A 138 -0.41 2.35 1.29
CA VAL A 138 -1.51 1.68 2.00
C VAL A 138 -1.01 1.18 3.35
N PHE A 139 -1.93 0.91 4.28
CA PHE A 139 -1.64 0.18 5.50
C PHE A 139 -2.41 -1.14 5.53
N SER A 140 -1.81 -2.20 6.07
CA SER A 140 -2.48 -3.48 6.30
C SER A 140 -3.37 -3.42 7.54
N PHE A 141 -4.48 -4.17 7.55
CA PHE A 141 -5.38 -4.27 8.71
C PHE A 141 -4.75 -4.99 9.92
N TYR A 142 -3.76 -5.84 9.66
CA TYR A 142 -2.95 -6.48 10.68
C TYR A 142 -1.45 -6.22 10.49
N PRO A 143 -0.65 -6.23 11.56
CA PRO A 143 0.80 -6.24 11.48
C PRO A 143 1.34 -7.53 10.84
N ASP A 144 2.62 -7.51 10.46
CA ASP A 144 3.38 -8.68 10.01
C ASP A 144 2.76 -9.46 8.84
N SER A 145 2.03 -8.75 7.97
CA SER A 145 1.37 -9.32 6.78
C SER A 145 0.36 -10.42 7.06
N HIS A 146 -0.28 -10.43 8.24
CA HIS A 146 -1.42 -11.31 8.50
C HIS A 146 -2.64 -10.86 7.69
N TYR A 147 -3.35 -11.82 7.10
CA TYR A 147 -4.59 -11.59 6.37
C TYR A 147 -5.80 -11.82 7.26
N CYS A 148 -6.91 -11.16 6.95
CA CYS A 148 -8.17 -11.34 7.68
C CYS A 148 -8.74 -12.73 7.39
N GLN A 149 -9.31 -13.37 8.41
CA GLN A 149 -9.97 -14.68 8.26
C GLN A 149 -11.46 -14.49 7.90
N GLY A 150 -11.74 -14.30 6.61
CA GLY A 150 -13.08 -14.05 6.09
C GLY A 150 -13.62 -12.64 6.36
N PHE A 151 -14.76 -12.31 5.75
CA PHE A 151 -15.33 -10.96 5.79
C PHE A 151 -15.86 -10.55 7.17
N GLU A 152 -16.19 -11.51 8.05
CA GLU A 152 -16.51 -11.21 9.45
C GLU A 152 -15.32 -10.56 10.16
N ASP A 153 -14.11 -11.06 9.91
CA ASP A 153 -12.87 -10.52 10.49
C ASP A 153 -12.51 -9.17 9.86
N VAL A 154 -12.72 -9.00 8.54
CA VAL A 154 -12.61 -7.70 7.86
C VAL A 154 -13.50 -6.64 8.53
N LEU A 155 -14.77 -6.97 8.77
CA LEU A 155 -15.73 -6.06 9.40
C LEU A 155 -15.37 -5.75 10.85
N MET A 156 -14.89 -6.74 11.61
CA MET A 156 -14.42 -6.56 12.98
C MET A 156 -13.22 -5.60 13.02
N ARG A 157 -12.19 -5.86 12.22
CA ARG A 157 -10.99 -5.00 12.18
C ARG A 157 -11.25 -3.61 11.64
N TYR A 158 -12.13 -3.48 10.65
CA TYR A 158 -12.61 -2.16 10.20
C TYR A 158 -13.15 -1.34 11.39
N LYS A 159 -14.02 -1.93 12.23
CA LYS A 159 -14.59 -1.24 13.40
C LYS A 159 -13.56 -0.87 14.46
N GLU A 160 -12.51 -1.67 14.61
CA GLU A 160 -11.42 -1.40 15.56
C GLU A 160 -10.49 -0.28 15.06
N ILE A 161 -10.21 -0.25 13.76
CA ILE A 161 -9.27 0.70 13.15
C ILE A 161 -9.89 2.09 12.98
N VAL A 162 -11.13 2.17 12.51
CA VAL A 162 -11.83 3.44 12.21
C VAL A 162 -11.71 4.51 13.32
N PRO A 163 -11.96 4.23 14.60
CA PRO A 163 -11.88 5.25 15.64
C PRO A 163 -10.45 5.71 15.95
N GLN A 164 -9.42 5.02 15.46
CA GLN A 164 -8.01 5.34 15.65
C GLN A 164 -7.42 6.13 14.47
N LEU A 165 -8.17 6.23 13.37
CA LEU A 165 -7.73 6.90 12.15
C LEU A 165 -7.89 8.41 12.20
N LYS A 166 -6.94 9.10 11.58
CA LYS A 166 -7.10 10.49 11.17
C LYS A 166 -7.31 10.53 9.66
N LEU A 167 -8.55 10.73 9.24
CA LEU A 167 -8.91 10.82 7.82
C LEU A 167 -8.16 12.00 7.16
N ALA A 168 -7.60 11.80 5.96
CA ALA A 168 -6.77 12.78 5.28
C ALA A 168 -6.98 12.78 3.75
N GLY A 169 -5.90 12.77 2.98
CA GLY A 169 -5.88 12.82 1.52
C GLY A 169 -4.50 13.29 1.03
N PRO A 170 -4.30 13.55 -0.27
CA PRO A 170 -5.25 13.40 -1.38
C PRO A 170 -5.74 11.95 -1.60
N THR A 171 -6.71 11.78 -2.49
CA THR A 171 -7.33 10.49 -2.83
C THR A 171 -6.78 9.99 -4.17
N SER A 172 -6.12 8.83 -4.17
CA SER A 172 -5.72 8.08 -5.37
C SER A 172 -5.88 6.59 -5.12
N PHE A 173 -6.34 5.82 -6.11
CA PHE A 173 -6.42 4.36 -6.02
C PHE A 173 -5.13 3.66 -6.48
N ALA A 174 -4.16 4.43 -7.00
CA ALA A 174 -2.90 3.85 -7.47
C ALA A 174 -2.19 3.01 -6.40
N PRO A 175 -2.05 3.44 -5.13
CA PRO A 175 -1.35 2.63 -4.13
C PRO A 175 -2.00 1.28 -3.85
N ILE A 176 -3.34 1.23 -3.79
CA ILE A 176 -4.06 -0.02 -3.53
C ILE A 176 -4.06 -0.96 -4.74
N ILE A 177 -4.16 -0.42 -5.96
CA ILE A 177 -4.07 -1.21 -7.19
C ILE A 177 -2.66 -1.79 -7.36
N GLU A 178 -1.61 -1.00 -7.12
CA GLU A 178 -0.22 -1.45 -7.18
C GLU A 178 0.11 -2.50 -6.09
N THR A 179 -0.50 -2.36 -4.90
CA THR A 179 -0.42 -3.39 -3.85
C THR A 179 -1.06 -4.70 -4.32
N ALA A 180 -2.23 -4.64 -4.96
CA ALA A 180 -2.89 -5.83 -5.51
C ALA A 180 -2.08 -6.49 -6.64
N ILE A 181 -1.45 -5.69 -7.52
CA ILE A 181 -0.52 -6.20 -8.54
C ILE A 181 0.64 -6.97 -7.89
N THR A 182 1.20 -6.43 -6.80
CA THR A 182 2.28 -7.08 -6.05
C THR A 182 1.84 -8.44 -5.50
N ILE A 183 0.65 -8.53 -4.88
CA ILE A 183 0.10 -9.79 -4.38
C ILE A 183 -0.11 -10.81 -5.51
N VAL A 184 -0.62 -10.37 -6.67
CA VAL A 184 -0.79 -11.23 -7.85
C VAL A 184 0.57 -11.76 -8.34
N GLU A 185 1.63 -10.96 -8.31
CA GLU A 185 2.98 -11.46 -8.66
C GLU A 185 3.52 -12.47 -7.64
N GLU A 186 3.36 -12.20 -6.34
CA GLU A 186 3.85 -13.03 -5.24
C GLU A 186 3.19 -14.42 -5.23
N THR A 187 1.88 -14.46 -5.48
CA THR A 187 1.08 -15.68 -5.63
C THR A 187 1.37 -16.44 -6.93
N GLY A 188 2.19 -15.87 -7.81
CA GLY A 188 2.62 -16.49 -9.06
C GLY A 188 1.64 -16.34 -10.22
N GLY A 189 0.89 -15.24 -10.25
CA GLY A 189 -0.08 -14.96 -11.30
C GLY A 189 -1.40 -15.69 -11.10
N GLN A 190 -1.80 -15.96 -9.85
CA GLN A 190 -3.14 -16.46 -9.56
C GLN A 190 -4.17 -15.36 -9.81
N TYR A 191 -5.39 -15.75 -10.16
CA TYR A 191 -6.46 -14.79 -10.39
C TYR A 191 -6.91 -14.14 -9.08
N HIS A 192 -6.98 -12.81 -9.07
CA HIS A 192 -7.45 -12.05 -7.92
C HIS A 192 -8.56 -11.08 -8.32
N VAL A 193 -9.45 -10.82 -7.37
CA VAL A 193 -10.42 -9.72 -7.44
C VAL A 193 -10.10 -8.72 -6.34
N LEU A 194 -9.70 -7.50 -6.74
CA LEU A 194 -9.54 -6.37 -5.84
C LEU A 194 -10.87 -5.65 -5.66
N LEU A 195 -11.41 -5.70 -4.46
CA LEU A 195 -12.54 -4.90 -4.03
C LEU A 195 -12.06 -3.58 -3.43
N ILE A 196 -12.42 -2.45 -4.03
CA ILE A 196 -12.21 -1.12 -3.47
C ILE A 196 -13.56 -0.56 -3.01
N ILE A 197 -13.69 -0.20 -1.74
CA ILE A 197 -14.86 0.51 -1.22
C ILE A 197 -14.45 1.96 -0.99
N ALA A 198 -15.12 2.91 -1.67
CA ALA A 198 -14.73 4.32 -1.67
C ALA A 198 -15.91 5.27 -1.89
N ASP A 199 -15.72 6.55 -1.56
CA ASP A 199 -16.73 7.61 -1.77
C ASP A 199 -16.65 8.32 -3.13
N GLY A 200 -15.74 7.87 -3.98
CA GLY A 200 -15.57 8.31 -5.37
C GLY A 200 -14.85 9.65 -5.54
N GLN A 201 -14.34 10.26 -4.46
CA GLN A 201 -13.71 11.59 -4.52
C GLN A 201 -12.22 11.54 -4.84
N VAL A 202 -11.83 10.94 -5.97
CA VAL A 202 -10.44 11.04 -6.47
C VAL A 202 -10.07 12.52 -6.64
N THR A 203 -8.94 12.93 -6.05
CA THR A 203 -8.64 14.36 -5.90
C THR A 203 -8.43 15.01 -7.27
N ARG A 204 -9.25 16.02 -7.57
CA ARG A 204 -9.05 16.93 -8.70
C ARG A 204 -8.25 18.14 -8.24
N SER A 205 -7.27 18.56 -9.05
CA SER A 205 -6.55 19.80 -8.75
C SER A 205 -7.47 21.00 -9.01
N VAL A 206 -7.31 22.07 -8.25
CA VAL A 206 -8.00 23.34 -8.56
C VAL A 206 -7.42 24.00 -9.81
N ASP A 207 -6.19 23.61 -10.19
CA ASP A 207 -5.44 24.13 -11.34
C ASP A 207 -5.58 23.26 -12.60
N THR A 208 -6.36 22.18 -12.58
CA THR A 208 -6.62 21.40 -13.80
C THR A 208 -7.54 22.18 -14.73
N GLU A 209 -7.00 22.62 -15.86
CA GLU A 209 -7.79 23.16 -16.97
C GLU A 209 -8.89 22.16 -17.39
N HIS A 210 -10.02 22.68 -17.88
CA HIS A 210 -11.15 21.84 -18.30
C HIS A 210 -10.68 20.80 -19.34
N GLY A 211 -10.82 19.52 -19.02
CA GLY A 211 -10.43 18.40 -19.89
C GLY A 211 -9.08 17.73 -19.56
N HIS A 212 -8.38 18.16 -18.50
CA HIS A 212 -7.14 17.53 -18.05
C HIS A 212 -7.29 16.84 -16.70
N PHE A 213 -6.72 15.64 -16.58
CA PHE A 213 -6.67 14.87 -15.34
C PHE A 213 -5.64 15.45 -14.35
N SER A 214 -5.96 15.39 -13.05
CA SER A 214 -5.05 15.67 -11.94
C SER A 214 -3.92 14.64 -11.88
N THR A 215 -2.93 14.85 -11.01
CA THR A 215 -1.88 13.86 -10.76
C THR A 215 -2.48 12.56 -10.20
N GLN A 216 -3.43 12.66 -9.26
CA GLN A 216 -4.08 11.52 -8.64
C GLN A 216 -4.97 10.74 -9.61
N GLU A 217 -5.70 11.44 -10.49
CA GLU A 217 -6.50 10.82 -11.56
C GLU A 217 -5.59 10.10 -12.54
N ARG A 218 -4.51 10.72 -13.01
CA ARG A 218 -3.53 10.08 -13.90
C ARG A 218 -2.89 8.85 -13.28
N ASN A 219 -2.40 8.95 -12.06
CA ASN A 219 -1.78 7.81 -11.37
C ASN A 219 -2.77 6.66 -11.22
N THR A 220 -4.04 6.96 -10.95
CA THR A 220 -5.11 5.95 -10.87
C THR A 220 -5.34 5.28 -12.22
N ILE A 221 -5.48 6.06 -13.30
CA ILE A 221 -5.64 5.53 -14.67
C ILE A 221 -4.44 4.67 -15.06
N ASP A 222 -3.22 5.16 -14.83
CA ASP A 222 -1.98 4.44 -15.16
C ASP A 222 -1.89 3.12 -14.39
N ALA A 223 -2.29 3.10 -13.11
CA ALA A 223 -2.35 1.88 -12.31
C ALA A 223 -3.40 0.88 -12.82
N ILE A 224 -4.58 1.34 -13.25
CA ILE A 224 -5.61 0.48 -13.85
C ILE A 224 -5.12 -0.12 -15.17
N VAL A 225 -4.51 0.69 -16.04
CA VAL A 225 -3.92 0.23 -17.31
C VAL A 225 -2.83 -0.80 -17.03
N LYS A 226 -1.95 -0.54 -16.06
CA LYS A 226 -0.92 -1.50 -15.65
C LYS A 226 -1.54 -2.80 -15.12
N ALA A 227 -2.55 -2.72 -14.26
CA ALA A 227 -3.26 -3.87 -13.70
C ALA A 227 -3.88 -4.77 -14.78
N SER A 228 -4.30 -4.22 -15.93
CA SER A 228 -4.82 -5.02 -17.05
C SER A 228 -3.79 -5.97 -17.69
N SER A 229 -2.50 -5.84 -17.35
CA SER A 229 -1.44 -6.79 -17.75
C SER A 229 -1.27 -7.96 -16.77
N TYR A 230 -2.13 -8.06 -15.76
CA TYR A 230 -2.12 -9.10 -14.73
C TYR A 230 -3.49 -9.81 -14.69
N PRO A 231 -3.57 -11.04 -14.14
CA PRO A 231 -4.85 -11.71 -13.89
C PRO A 231 -5.56 -11.08 -12.68
N LEU A 232 -5.90 -9.79 -12.80
CA LEU A 232 -6.48 -8.97 -11.74
C LEU A 232 -7.72 -8.24 -12.27
N SER A 233 -8.83 -8.47 -11.59
CA SER A 233 -10.09 -7.74 -11.79
C SER A 233 -10.33 -6.78 -10.63
N ILE A 234 -10.90 -5.62 -10.90
CA ILE A 234 -11.13 -4.57 -9.90
C ILE A 234 -12.63 -4.30 -9.81
N ILE A 235 -13.20 -4.39 -8.62
CA ILE A 235 -14.58 -3.98 -8.34
C ILE A 235 -14.51 -2.72 -7.48
N LEU A 236 -15.01 -1.60 -8.00
CA LEU A 236 -15.10 -0.35 -7.27
C LEU A 236 -16.52 -0.10 -6.77
N VAL A 237 -16.71 -0.20 -5.45
CA VAL A 237 -17.99 -0.01 -4.78
C VAL A 237 -18.11 1.42 -4.24
N GLY A 238 -18.98 2.19 -4.89
CA GLY A 238 -19.25 3.59 -4.56
C GLY A 238 -20.27 3.75 -3.44
N VAL A 239 -19.81 4.22 -2.27
CA VAL A 239 -20.64 4.56 -1.11
C VAL A 239 -20.78 6.08 -0.92
N GLY A 240 -21.93 6.54 -0.45
CA GLY A 240 -22.20 7.97 -0.26
C GLY A 240 -22.79 8.70 -1.47
N ASP A 241 -22.71 10.03 -1.42
CA ASP A 241 -23.42 10.95 -2.31
C ASP A 241 -22.80 11.06 -3.72
N GLY A 242 -21.56 10.62 -3.92
CA GLY A 242 -20.78 10.89 -5.13
C GLY A 242 -20.29 12.35 -5.21
N PRO A 243 -20.09 12.93 -6.42
CA PRO A 243 -20.53 12.45 -7.73
C PRO A 243 -19.77 11.23 -8.26
N TRP A 244 -20.39 10.48 -9.16
CA TRP A 244 -19.89 9.20 -9.69
C TRP A 244 -19.45 9.24 -11.16
N ASP A 245 -19.46 10.41 -11.79
CA ASP A 245 -19.22 10.53 -13.24
C ASP A 245 -17.84 10.01 -13.65
N MET A 246 -16.80 10.31 -12.85
CA MET A 246 -15.45 9.81 -13.10
C MET A 246 -15.35 8.30 -12.94
N MET A 247 -16.06 7.72 -11.96
CA MET A 247 -16.00 6.29 -11.72
C MET A 247 -16.66 5.52 -12.87
N LYS A 248 -17.74 6.07 -13.45
CA LYS A 248 -18.36 5.57 -14.69
C LYS A 248 -17.46 5.74 -15.91
N GLU A 249 -16.64 6.79 -15.94
CA GLU A 249 -15.65 6.97 -17.01
C GLU A 249 -14.54 5.92 -16.92
N PHE A 250 -14.11 5.55 -15.71
CA PHE A 250 -13.13 4.50 -15.48
C PHE A 250 -13.63 3.10 -15.85
N ASP A 251 -14.92 2.85 -15.68
CA ASP A 251 -15.62 1.61 -16.04
C ASP A 251 -15.47 1.30 -17.54
N ASP A 252 -15.91 2.23 -18.39
CA ASP A 252 -16.10 1.97 -19.81
C ASP A 252 -15.02 2.57 -20.74
N ASN A 253 -14.28 3.60 -20.28
CA ASN A 253 -13.56 4.50 -21.18
C ASN A 253 -12.07 4.69 -20.88
N ILE A 254 -11.41 3.72 -20.23
CA ILE A 254 -9.95 3.79 -20.05
C ILE A 254 -9.22 3.32 -21.32
N PRO A 255 -8.50 4.22 -22.03
CA PRO A 255 -7.74 3.82 -23.20
C PRO A 255 -6.51 3.00 -22.83
N SER A 256 -6.11 2.09 -23.72
CA SER A 256 -4.86 1.31 -23.64
C SER A 256 -4.78 0.18 -22.61
N ARG A 257 -5.85 -0.09 -21.84
CA ARG A 257 -5.94 -1.33 -21.06
C ARG A 257 -6.03 -2.55 -21.99
N ALA A 258 -5.44 -3.67 -21.59
CA ALA A 258 -5.40 -4.90 -22.39
C ALA A 258 -6.76 -5.62 -22.43
N PHE A 259 -7.54 -5.50 -21.36
CA PHE A 259 -8.94 -5.88 -21.27
C PHE A 259 -9.63 -4.95 -20.26
N ASP A 260 -10.95 -4.89 -20.34
CA ASP A 260 -11.79 -4.24 -19.34
C ASP A 260 -11.67 -4.95 -18.00
N ASN A 261 -10.96 -4.35 -17.06
CA ASN A 261 -10.59 -4.98 -15.79
C ASN A 261 -11.15 -4.25 -14.57
N LEU A 262 -12.09 -3.32 -14.76
CA LEU A 262 -12.69 -2.53 -13.69
C LEU A 262 -14.20 -2.47 -13.86
N GLN A 263 -14.94 -2.87 -12.82
CA GLN A 263 -16.38 -2.74 -12.72
C GLN A 263 -16.75 -1.73 -11.63
N PHE A 264 -17.51 -0.69 -11.96
CA PHE A 264 -18.04 0.29 -10.99
C PHE A 264 -19.48 -0.04 -10.54
N VAL A 265 -19.70 -0.01 -9.23
CA VAL A 265 -21.00 -0.27 -8.62
C VAL A 265 -21.43 0.88 -7.71
N ASN A 266 -22.51 1.57 -8.07
CA ASN A 266 -23.10 2.59 -7.20
C ASN A 266 -23.97 1.93 -6.12
N PHE A 267 -23.33 1.53 -5.02
CA PHE A 267 -23.99 0.89 -3.88
C PHE A 267 -25.12 1.75 -3.32
N THR A 268 -24.88 3.05 -3.19
CA THR A 268 -25.86 3.97 -2.58
C THR A 268 -27.13 4.09 -3.41
N ASP A 269 -27.00 4.16 -4.74
CA ASP A 269 -28.16 4.19 -5.64
C ASP A 269 -29.01 2.92 -5.51
N ILE A 270 -28.38 1.74 -5.55
CA ILE A 270 -29.06 0.45 -5.37
C ILE A 270 -29.75 0.37 -4.01
N MET A 271 -29.05 0.74 -2.93
CA MET A 271 -29.60 0.67 -1.58
C MET A 271 -30.71 1.70 -1.33
N SER A 272 -30.78 2.78 -2.13
CA SER A 272 -31.84 3.79 -2.05
C SER A 272 -33.17 3.37 -2.69
N LYS A 273 -33.19 2.35 -3.55
CA LYS A 273 -34.39 1.93 -4.30
C LYS A 273 -35.55 1.56 -3.35
N ASN A 274 -36.79 1.83 -3.76
CA ASN A 274 -37.97 1.47 -2.94
C ASN A 274 -38.43 0.02 -3.21
N ILE A 275 -37.56 -0.94 -2.93
CA ILE A 275 -37.80 -2.38 -3.08
C ILE A 275 -37.38 -3.14 -1.81
N ASP A 276 -37.71 -4.42 -1.74
CA ASP A 276 -37.33 -5.28 -0.61
C ASP A 276 -35.81 -5.38 -0.42
N LEU A 277 -35.34 -5.41 0.84
CA LEU A 277 -33.91 -5.41 1.17
C LEU A 277 -33.17 -6.60 0.56
N ILE A 278 -33.77 -7.78 0.51
CA ILE A 278 -33.13 -8.96 -0.10
C ILE A 278 -32.89 -8.70 -1.58
N LYS A 279 -33.86 -8.09 -2.28
CA LYS A 279 -33.70 -7.75 -3.71
C LYS A 279 -32.60 -6.72 -3.93
N LYS A 280 -32.46 -5.72 -3.07
CA LYS A 280 -31.34 -4.74 -3.17
C LYS A 280 -29.99 -5.42 -3.01
N ARG A 281 -29.87 -6.32 -2.04
CA ARG A 281 -28.64 -7.09 -1.79
C ARG A 281 -28.28 -7.97 -2.98
N THR A 282 -29.27 -8.69 -3.51
CA THR A 282 -29.10 -9.51 -4.72
C THR A 282 -28.71 -8.66 -5.93
N GLU A 283 -29.36 -7.51 -6.13
CA GLU A 283 -29.05 -6.58 -7.21
C GLU A 283 -27.61 -6.05 -7.09
N PHE A 284 -27.22 -5.59 -5.89
CA PHE A 284 -25.86 -5.13 -5.65
C PHE A 284 -24.80 -6.22 -5.90
N ALA A 285 -25.04 -7.42 -5.37
CA ALA A 285 -24.18 -8.58 -5.57
C ALA A 285 -24.04 -8.94 -7.06
N LEU A 286 -25.15 -8.93 -7.80
CA LEU A 286 -25.18 -9.20 -9.24
C LEU A 286 -24.41 -8.13 -10.02
N THR A 287 -24.66 -6.84 -9.75
CA THR A 287 -23.96 -5.75 -10.42
C THR A 287 -22.46 -5.77 -10.14
N ALA A 288 -22.04 -6.14 -8.93
CA ALA A 288 -20.62 -6.26 -8.59
C ALA A 288 -19.90 -7.38 -9.34
N LEU A 289 -20.61 -8.46 -9.65
CA LEU A 289 -20.02 -9.63 -10.30
C LEU A 289 -20.21 -9.67 -11.81
N MET A 290 -20.96 -8.74 -12.38
CA MET A 290 -21.45 -8.80 -13.76
C MET A 290 -20.34 -9.04 -14.79
N GLU A 291 -19.19 -8.40 -14.60
CA GLU A 291 -18.08 -8.51 -15.55
C GLU A 291 -17.09 -9.63 -15.24
N ILE A 292 -17.06 -10.12 -14.00
CA ILE A 292 -16.03 -11.05 -13.50
C ILE A 292 -15.88 -12.31 -14.37
N PRO A 293 -16.95 -12.96 -14.87
CA PRO A 293 -16.80 -14.11 -15.77
C PRO A 293 -16.05 -13.76 -17.06
N SER A 294 -16.40 -12.64 -17.69
CA SER A 294 -15.79 -12.17 -18.93
C SER A 294 -14.34 -11.72 -18.72
N GLN A 295 -14.09 -11.03 -17.60
CA GLN A 295 -12.76 -10.60 -17.16
C GLN A 295 -11.85 -11.80 -16.94
N TYR A 296 -12.30 -12.81 -16.19
CA TYR A 296 -11.56 -14.05 -15.98
C TYR A 296 -11.22 -14.75 -17.30
N GLN A 297 -12.20 -14.90 -18.21
CA GLN A 297 -11.95 -15.46 -19.53
C GLN A 297 -10.94 -14.65 -20.35
N ALA A 298 -10.93 -13.33 -20.22
CA ALA A 298 -9.93 -12.47 -20.88
C ALA A 298 -8.53 -12.80 -20.37
N THR A 299 -8.34 -12.98 -19.05
CA THR A 299 -7.04 -13.35 -18.47
C THR A 299 -6.50 -14.67 -19.02
N LEU A 300 -7.38 -15.67 -19.22
CA LEU A 300 -7.03 -16.95 -19.85
C LEU A 300 -6.63 -16.77 -21.32
N GLN A 301 -7.43 -16.04 -22.10
CA GLN A 301 -7.19 -15.85 -23.54
C GLN A 301 -5.98 -14.98 -23.86
N LEU A 302 -5.65 -14.05 -22.97
CA LEU A 302 -4.45 -13.21 -23.05
C LEU A 302 -3.19 -13.91 -22.49
N GLY A 303 -3.34 -15.09 -21.89
CA GLY A 303 -2.23 -15.85 -21.30
C GLY A 303 -1.62 -15.18 -20.07
N LEU A 304 -2.42 -14.44 -19.31
CA LEU A 304 -1.98 -13.73 -18.08
C LEU A 304 -1.99 -14.66 -16.86
N LEU A 305 -2.91 -15.63 -16.83
CA LEU A 305 -3.05 -16.54 -15.71
C LEU A 305 -1.82 -17.45 -15.56
N GLY A 306 -1.28 -17.54 -14.35
CA GLY A 306 -0.08 -18.32 -14.02
C GLY A 306 1.23 -17.72 -14.53
N ALA A 307 1.21 -16.50 -15.08
CA ALA A 307 2.40 -15.80 -15.56
C ALA A 307 2.90 -14.79 -14.52
N ARG A 308 4.23 -14.76 -14.31
CA ARG A 308 4.90 -13.67 -13.58
C ARG A 308 5.48 -12.68 -14.58
N THR A 309 5.17 -11.39 -14.42
CA THR A 309 5.72 -10.37 -15.31
C THR A 309 7.12 -9.96 -14.88
N GLY A 310 7.39 -9.92 -13.57
CA GLY A 310 8.66 -9.48 -12.98
C GLY A 310 8.86 -7.96 -13.01
N TYR A 311 7.81 -7.20 -13.36
CA TYR A 311 7.83 -5.75 -13.50
C TYR A 311 7.04 -5.01 -12.39
N SER A 312 6.57 -5.70 -11.34
CA SER A 312 5.90 -5.00 -10.24
C SER A 312 6.87 -4.13 -9.44
N SER A 313 6.40 -2.94 -9.08
CA SER A 313 7.05 -2.09 -8.09
C SER A 313 6.59 -2.61 -6.73
N VAL A 314 7.49 -3.21 -5.94
CA VAL A 314 7.11 -3.73 -4.62
C VAL A 314 6.65 -2.58 -3.72
N ILE A 315 5.34 -2.50 -3.46
CA ILE A 315 4.79 -1.65 -2.41
C ILE A 315 4.81 -2.46 -1.11
N VAL A 316 5.43 -1.89 -0.08
CA VAL A 316 5.42 -2.46 1.27
C VAL A 316 4.31 -1.74 2.06
N PRO A 317 3.22 -2.42 2.42
CA PRO A 317 2.17 -1.85 3.25
C PRO A 317 2.71 -1.39 4.60
N LEU A 318 2.20 -0.26 5.09
CA LEU A 318 2.43 0.18 6.46
C LEU A 318 1.67 -0.73 7.44
N PRO A 319 2.10 -0.84 8.71
CA PRO A 319 1.29 -1.49 9.73
C PRO A 319 -0.01 -0.71 10.02
N PRO A 320 -1.04 -1.34 10.62
CA PRO A 320 -2.31 -0.68 10.90
C PRO A 320 -2.13 0.55 11.81
N PRO A 321 -2.88 1.63 11.56
CA PRO A 321 -2.89 2.80 12.43
C PRO A 321 -3.64 2.49 13.72
N GLY A 322 -2.98 2.69 14.85
CA GLY A 322 -3.55 2.49 16.18
C GLY A 322 -2.87 3.34 17.26
N ASN A 323 -3.56 3.53 18.39
CA ASN A 323 -3.10 4.30 19.53
C ASN A 323 -1.77 3.75 20.05
N GLY A 324 -0.72 4.52 19.82
CA GLY A 324 0.65 4.18 20.20
C GLY A 324 1.33 3.38 19.10
N ARG A 325 1.90 4.06 18.10
CA ARG A 325 3.04 3.47 17.41
C ARG A 325 4.15 3.39 18.46
N PRO A 326 4.73 2.22 18.76
CA PRO A 326 6.09 2.21 19.25
C PRO A 326 6.96 2.69 18.08
N THR A 327 7.25 3.98 18.00
CA THR A 327 8.22 4.52 17.05
C THR A 327 9.59 4.04 17.53
N SER A 328 10.31 3.28 16.70
CA SER A 328 11.70 2.97 17.01
C SER A 328 12.59 4.11 16.51
N PHE A 329 13.49 4.61 17.36
CA PHE A 329 14.54 5.53 16.91
C PHE A 329 15.72 4.80 16.25
N ALA A 330 15.68 3.47 16.15
CA ALA A 330 16.75 2.68 15.57
C ALA A 330 17.16 3.15 14.16
N PRO A 331 16.25 3.42 13.20
CA PRO A 331 16.67 3.80 11.85
C PRO A 331 17.47 5.11 11.80
N ILE A 332 17.08 6.11 12.60
CA ILE A 332 17.78 7.40 12.63
C ILE A 332 19.10 7.29 13.38
N ILE A 333 19.16 6.49 14.45
CA ILE A 333 20.39 6.23 15.20
C ILE A 333 21.39 5.43 14.34
N GLU A 334 20.95 4.39 13.63
CA GLU A 334 21.79 3.62 12.70
C GLU A 334 22.33 4.48 11.56
N THR A 335 21.51 5.41 11.05
CA THR A 335 21.97 6.40 10.06
C THR A 335 23.06 7.31 10.63
N ALA A 336 22.92 7.76 11.88
CA ALA A 336 23.93 8.57 12.54
C ALA A 336 25.23 7.78 12.80
N ILE A 337 25.15 6.50 13.16
CA ILE A 337 26.32 5.61 13.28
C ILE A 337 27.08 5.56 11.96
N LYS A 338 26.38 5.42 10.83
CA LYS A 338 27.01 5.42 9.49
C LYS A 338 27.76 6.73 9.22
N ILE A 339 27.18 7.88 9.55
CA ILE A 339 27.84 9.19 9.40
C ILE A 339 29.11 9.25 10.24
N VAL A 340 29.07 8.74 11.48
CA VAL A 340 30.26 8.65 12.34
C VAL A 340 31.34 7.78 11.70
N GLU A 341 31.00 6.63 11.12
CA GLU A 341 31.97 5.76 10.43
C GLU A 341 32.57 6.44 9.18
N GLU A 342 31.74 7.08 8.36
CA GLU A 342 32.16 7.81 7.15
C GLU A 342 33.06 9.00 7.49
N SER A 343 32.83 9.66 8.63
CA SER A 343 33.69 10.73 9.14
C SER A 343 35.07 10.24 9.64
N GLY A 344 35.28 8.92 9.68
CA GLY A 344 36.48 8.32 10.26
C GLY A 344 36.46 8.28 11.79
N GLY A 345 35.28 8.17 12.41
CA GLY A 345 35.14 8.05 13.86
C GLY A 345 35.26 9.37 14.61
N GLN A 346 34.85 10.49 14.00
CA GLN A 346 34.76 11.78 14.68
C GLN A 346 33.55 11.81 15.63
N TYR A 347 33.64 12.63 16.67
CA TYR A 347 32.55 12.81 17.62
C TYR A 347 31.37 13.58 17.01
N HIS A 348 30.18 13.01 17.10
CA HIS A 348 28.93 13.60 16.60
C HIS A 348 27.88 13.71 17.70
N VAL A 349 26.96 14.64 17.51
CA VAL A 349 25.76 14.78 18.33
C VAL A 349 24.53 14.64 17.43
N LEU A 350 23.71 13.62 17.69
CA LEU A 350 22.42 13.43 17.04
C LEU A 350 21.33 14.11 17.88
N LEU A 351 20.61 15.04 17.28
CA LEU A 351 19.42 15.65 17.90
C LEU A 351 18.16 15.02 17.29
N ILE A 352 17.35 14.38 18.13
CA ILE A 352 16.05 13.83 17.76
C ILE A 352 14.98 14.68 18.44
N ILE A 353 14.04 15.23 17.67
CA ILE A 353 12.86 15.91 18.21
C ILE A 353 11.67 15.03 17.87
N ALA A 354 10.96 14.55 18.89
CA ALA A 354 9.87 13.60 18.72
C ALA A 354 8.70 13.95 19.63
N ASP A 355 7.49 13.62 19.18
CA ASP A 355 6.25 13.82 19.92
C ASP A 355 5.92 12.69 20.92
N GLY A 356 6.91 11.84 21.20
CA GLY A 356 6.93 10.98 22.39
C GLY A 356 6.46 9.56 22.21
N GLN A 357 6.27 9.13 20.98
CA GLN A 357 5.83 7.77 20.74
C GLN A 357 6.99 6.78 20.67
N VAL A 358 7.80 6.57 21.71
CA VAL A 358 8.29 5.20 21.97
C VAL A 358 7.32 4.59 22.96
N THR A 359 6.05 4.50 22.57
CA THR A 359 5.06 3.93 23.47
C THR A 359 5.30 2.44 23.53
N ARG A 360 5.60 1.95 24.73
CA ARG A 360 5.44 0.55 25.14
C ARG A 360 4.23 -0.05 24.42
N SER A 361 4.44 -1.14 23.67
CA SER A 361 3.32 -1.86 23.07
C SER A 361 2.35 -2.24 24.18
N VAL A 362 1.06 -2.01 23.95
CA VAL A 362 -0.05 -2.29 24.90
C VAL A 362 -0.06 -3.77 25.32
N ASP A 363 0.60 -4.62 24.53
CA ASP A 363 0.71 -6.07 24.72
C ASP A 363 1.94 -6.50 25.55
N THR A 364 2.74 -5.55 26.05
CA THR A 364 4.00 -5.87 26.74
C THR A 364 3.80 -5.96 28.27
N GLU A 365 3.98 -7.18 28.81
CA GLU A 365 3.95 -7.45 30.26
C GLU A 365 4.86 -6.50 31.07
N HIS A 366 4.50 -6.23 32.33
CA HIS A 366 5.32 -5.39 33.22
C HIS A 366 6.73 -5.98 33.41
N GLY A 367 7.76 -5.24 32.98
CA GLY A 367 9.17 -5.61 33.11
C GLY A 367 9.87 -6.07 31.82
N HIS A 368 9.18 -6.07 30.67
CA HIS A 368 9.75 -6.45 29.38
C HIS A 368 9.71 -5.30 28.36
N PHE A 369 10.71 -5.24 27.47
CA PHE A 369 10.78 -4.29 26.36
C PHE A 369 10.07 -4.85 25.10
N SER A 370 9.26 -4.02 24.45
CA SER A 370 8.68 -4.29 23.13
C SER A 370 9.78 -4.47 22.07
N THR A 371 9.43 -5.02 20.90
CA THR A 371 10.39 -5.21 19.80
C THR A 371 11.02 -3.89 19.35
N GLN A 372 10.25 -2.80 19.30
CA GLN A 372 10.72 -1.48 18.88
C GLN A 372 11.57 -0.80 19.96
N GLU A 373 11.25 -0.98 21.24
CA GLU A 373 12.12 -0.58 22.35
C GLU A 373 13.43 -1.35 22.30
N ARG A 374 13.40 -2.67 22.08
CA ARG A 374 14.61 -3.50 21.91
C ARG A 374 15.45 -3.04 20.74
N ASN A 375 14.85 -2.75 19.58
CA ASN A 375 15.59 -2.25 18.42
C ASN A 375 16.23 -0.88 18.72
N THR A 376 15.52 0.00 19.43
CA THR A 376 16.04 1.31 19.83
C THR A 376 17.19 1.16 20.84
N ILE A 377 17.04 0.30 21.85
CA ILE A 377 18.08 -0.05 22.81
C ILE A 377 19.30 -0.62 22.09
N ASP A 378 19.11 -1.60 21.21
CA ASP A 378 20.20 -2.21 20.44
C ASP A 378 20.92 -1.17 19.59
N ALA A 379 20.21 -0.24 18.97
CA ALA A 379 20.81 0.86 18.21
C ALA A 379 21.58 1.83 19.11
N ILE A 380 21.07 2.18 20.30
CA ILE A 380 21.76 3.04 21.28
C ILE A 380 23.02 2.35 21.82
N VAL A 381 22.93 1.06 22.12
CA VAL A 381 24.06 0.24 22.58
C VAL A 381 25.11 0.11 21.47
N LYS A 382 24.71 -0.15 20.21
CA LYS A 382 25.61 -0.10 19.05
C LYS A 382 26.22 1.30 18.85
N ALA A 383 25.46 2.35 19.14
CA ALA A 383 25.91 3.74 19.15
C ALA A 383 26.81 4.09 20.35
N SER A 384 27.24 3.12 21.17
CA SER A 384 28.35 3.28 22.14
C SER A 384 29.72 3.42 21.44
N TYR A 385 29.74 4.27 20.43
CA TYR A 385 30.84 4.77 19.62
C TYR A 385 30.81 6.32 19.78
N PRO A 386 31.63 7.21 19.18
CA PRO A 386 31.65 8.63 19.52
C PRO A 386 30.43 9.39 18.98
N LEU A 387 29.24 9.01 19.43
CA LEU A 387 27.93 9.56 19.13
C LEU A 387 27.20 9.81 20.45
N SER A 388 26.81 11.06 20.66
CA SER A 388 25.86 11.44 21.70
C SER A 388 24.49 11.69 21.11
N ILE A 389 23.44 11.26 21.79
CA ILE A 389 22.06 11.37 21.34
C ILE A 389 21.32 12.30 22.30
N ILE A 390 20.74 13.37 21.80
CA ILE A 390 19.83 14.24 22.54
C ILE A 390 18.43 13.97 22.02
N LEU A 391 17.55 13.47 22.89
CA LEU A 391 16.16 13.21 22.55
C LEU A 391 15.26 14.26 23.22
N VAL A 392 14.64 15.11 22.40
CA VAL A 392 13.74 16.17 22.84
C VAL A 392 12.30 15.74 22.62
N GLY A 393 11.57 15.57 23.72
CA GLY A 393 10.14 15.27 23.74
C GLY A 393 9.27 16.53 23.63
N VAL A 394 8.37 16.60 22.65
CA VAL A 394 7.42 17.70 22.43
C VAL A 394 5.95 17.20 22.45
N GLY A 395 5.01 17.94 23.03
CA GLY A 395 3.61 17.49 23.19
C GLY A 395 3.29 16.82 24.54
N ASP A 396 2.20 16.04 24.58
CA ASP A 396 1.49 15.68 25.82
C ASP A 396 2.06 14.45 26.57
N GLY A 397 3.03 13.73 25.98
CA GLY A 397 3.69 12.59 26.62
C GLY A 397 3.06 11.24 26.26
N PRO A 398 3.52 10.14 26.91
CA PRO A 398 3.98 10.06 28.31
C PRO A 398 5.50 10.19 28.52
N TRP A 399 5.96 11.30 29.11
CA TRP A 399 7.40 11.60 29.26
C TRP A 399 8.10 10.98 30.47
N ASP A 400 7.37 10.67 31.54
CA ASP A 400 7.95 10.02 32.72
C ASP A 400 8.54 8.65 32.39
N MET A 401 7.88 7.91 31.48
CA MET A 401 8.38 6.63 30.97
C MET A 401 9.63 6.78 30.11
N MET A 402 9.80 7.90 29.39
CA MET A 402 10.99 8.15 28.58
C MET A 402 12.22 8.46 29.43
N LYS A 403 12.00 9.12 30.58
CA LYS A 403 13.06 9.33 31.56
C LYS A 403 13.49 8.01 32.20
N GLU A 404 12.53 7.17 32.55
CA GLU A 404 12.81 5.82 33.04
C GLU A 404 13.51 4.95 31.98
N PHE A 405 13.14 5.08 30.71
CA PHE A 405 13.80 4.38 29.60
C PHE A 405 15.28 4.78 29.48
N ASP A 406 15.60 6.08 29.55
CA ASP A 406 16.97 6.59 29.49
C ASP A 406 17.86 6.07 30.65
N ASP A 407 17.30 6.03 31.86
CA ASP A 407 18.00 5.57 33.06
C ASP A 407 18.24 4.05 33.06
N ASN A 408 17.45 3.26 32.31
CA ASN A 408 17.44 1.79 32.38
C ASN A 408 17.98 1.08 31.13
N ILE A 409 18.68 1.77 30.22
CA ILE A 409 19.26 1.13 29.03
C ILE A 409 20.37 0.13 29.43
N PRO A 410 20.21 -1.17 29.18
CA PRO A 410 21.20 -2.17 29.59
C PRO A 410 22.42 -2.16 28.67
N SER A 411 23.57 -2.59 29.20
CA SER A 411 24.76 -2.98 28.42
C SER A 411 25.40 -1.89 27.54
N ARG A 412 25.08 -0.60 27.75
CA ARG A 412 25.81 0.52 27.12
C ARG A 412 27.20 0.71 27.73
N ALA A 413 28.20 1.07 26.91
CA ALA A 413 29.59 1.23 27.38
C ALA A 413 29.78 2.49 28.24
N PHE A 414 28.98 3.52 27.97
CA PHE A 414 28.85 4.76 28.72
C PHE A 414 27.46 5.34 28.47
N ASP A 415 27.05 6.32 29.27
CA ASP A 415 25.79 7.02 29.01
C ASP A 415 25.93 7.90 27.77
N ASN A 416 25.18 7.60 26.70
CA ASN A 416 25.27 8.30 25.43
C ASN A 416 23.92 8.89 24.97
N LEU A 417 22.90 8.83 25.82
CA LEU A 417 21.57 9.40 25.57
C LEU A 417 21.29 10.49 26.61
N GLN A 418 20.61 11.56 26.20
CA GLN A 418 20.08 12.59 27.08
C GLN A 418 18.64 12.91 26.69
N PHE A 419 17.67 12.57 27.54
CA PHE A 419 16.27 12.94 27.33
C PHE A 419 15.92 14.32 27.90
N VAL A 420 15.19 15.13 27.11
CA VAL A 420 14.68 16.45 27.51
C VAL A 420 13.18 16.58 27.24
N ASN A 421 12.39 16.77 28.29
CA ASN A 421 10.98 17.12 28.18
C ASN A 421 10.82 18.62 27.89
N PHE A 422 10.70 18.98 26.61
CA PHE A 422 10.55 20.37 26.19
C PHE A 422 9.22 20.96 26.65
N THR A 423 8.12 20.20 26.57
CA THR A 423 6.79 20.67 26.96
C THR A 423 6.75 21.09 28.42
N ASP A 424 7.32 20.27 29.33
CA ASP A 424 7.40 20.60 30.75
C ASP A 424 8.15 21.92 30.99
N ILE A 425 9.37 22.05 30.45
CA ILE A 425 10.20 23.26 30.60
C ILE A 425 9.45 24.48 30.07
N MET A 426 8.81 24.35 28.90
CA MET A 426 8.12 25.47 28.26
C MET A 426 6.79 25.84 28.95
N SER A 427 6.18 24.90 29.68
CA SER A 427 4.95 25.13 30.45
C SER A 427 5.15 25.93 31.74
N LYS A 428 6.37 25.97 32.29
CA LYS A 428 6.68 26.64 33.57
C LYS A 428 6.26 28.11 33.57
N ASN A 429 5.73 28.64 34.67
CA ASN A 429 5.35 30.05 34.77
C ASN A 429 6.56 30.94 35.15
N ILE A 430 7.55 31.02 34.26
CA ILE A 430 8.78 31.81 34.43
C ILE A 430 9.07 32.65 33.18
N ASP A 431 10.03 33.57 33.29
CA ASP A 431 10.49 34.42 32.19
C ASP A 431 10.87 33.60 30.93
N PRO A 432 10.42 34.00 29.72
CA PRO A 432 10.69 33.26 28.48
C PRO A 432 12.17 33.03 28.18
N MET A 433 13.05 33.97 28.52
CA MET A 433 14.49 33.82 28.30
C MET A 433 15.08 32.79 29.26
N LYS A 434 14.57 32.73 30.51
CA LYS A 434 14.92 31.67 31.45
C LYS A 434 14.49 30.29 30.95
N LYS A 435 13.29 30.14 30.37
CA LYS A 435 12.85 28.86 29.76
C LYS A 435 13.80 28.37 28.66
N ARG A 436 14.19 29.28 27.76
CA ARG A 436 15.13 28.96 26.67
C ARG A 436 16.51 28.56 27.21
N THR A 437 16.96 29.24 28.25
CA THR A 437 18.25 28.96 28.90
C THR A 437 18.21 27.60 29.60
N GLU A 438 17.12 27.31 30.31
CA GLU A 438 16.89 26.03 30.96
C GLU A 438 16.84 24.88 29.95
N PHE A 439 16.09 25.02 28.85
CA PHE A 439 16.07 24.02 27.79
C PHE A 439 17.45 23.77 27.19
N ALA A 440 18.18 24.82 26.83
CA ALA A 440 19.52 24.70 26.26
C ALA A 440 20.51 24.04 27.24
N LEU A 441 20.43 24.39 28.52
CA LEU A 441 21.27 23.80 29.56
C LEU A 441 20.94 22.30 29.71
N THR A 442 19.67 21.95 29.86
CA THR A 442 19.23 20.56 30.02
C THR A 442 19.58 19.68 28.81
N ALA A 443 19.51 20.22 27.59
CA ALA A 443 19.86 19.49 26.37
C ALA A 443 21.36 19.25 26.22
N LEU A 444 22.20 20.17 26.69
CA LEU A 444 23.64 20.15 26.41
C LEU A 444 24.51 19.74 27.61
N MET A 445 23.95 19.68 28.82
CA MET A 445 24.74 19.52 30.04
C MET A 445 25.50 18.19 30.12
N GLU A 446 25.04 17.14 29.44
CA GLU A 446 25.70 15.83 29.47
C GLU A 446 26.79 15.68 28.42
N ILE A 447 26.69 16.40 27.29
CA ILE A 447 27.61 16.29 26.15
C ILE A 447 29.10 16.37 26.57
N PRO A 448 29.54 17.29 27.46
CA PRO A 448 30.93 17.30 27.91
C PRO A 448 31.38 16.00 28.58
N SER A 449 30.54 15.41 29.43
CA SER A 449 30.82 14.15 30.13
C SER A 449 30.84 12.97 29.16
N GLN A 450 29.88 12.94 28.24
CA GLN A 450 29.78 11.92 27.19
C GLN A 450 31.02 11.96 26.27
N TYR A 451 31.46 13.14 25.86
CA TYR A 451 32.70 13.32 25.10
C TYR A 451 33.93 12.84 25.88
N GLN A 452 34.05 13.19 27.17
CA GLN A 452 35.15 12.70 28.01
C GLN A 452 35.16 11.17 28.13
N ALA A 453 34.00 10.52 28.24
CA ALA A 453 33.90 9.06 28.23
C ALA A 453 34.42 8.46 26.92
N THR A 454 34.08 9.05 25.76
CA THR A 454 34.58 8.57 24.46
C THR A 454 36.11 8.67 24.34
N LEU A 455 36.72 9.70 24.95
CA LEU A 455 38.17 9.84 25.03
C LEU A 455 38.80 8.76 25.92
N GLN A 456 38.25 8.54 27.12
CA GLN A 456 38.78 7.58 28.09
C GLN A 456 38.68 6.13 27.61
N LEU A 457 37.61 5.81 26.87
CA LEU A 457 37.40 4.49 26.28
C LEU A 457 38.16 4.29 24.95
N GLY A 458 38.88 5.30 24.47
CA GLY A 458 39.66 5.22 23.23
C GLY A 458 38.82 5.03 21.97
N LEU A 459 37.57 5.55 21.98
CA LEU A 459 36.60 5.31 20.91
C LEU A 459 36.78 6.27 19.73
N LEU A 460 37.44 7.42 19.90
CA LEU A 460 37.68 8.36 18.80
C LEU A 460 38.61 7.76 17.73
N GLY A 461 38.19 7.84 16.47
CA GLY A 461 38.99 7.38 15.32
C GLY A 461 38.89 5.88 14.99
N ALA A 462 38.13 5.10 15.75
CA ALA A 462 37.89 3.67 15.52
C ALA A 462 36.87 3.35 14.39
N ARG A 463 37.16 2.26 13.68
CA ARG A 463 36.29 1.54 12.72
C ARG A 463 35.47 0.45 13.39
N THR A 464 34.15 0.54 13.60
CA THR A 464 33.41 -0.60 14.20
C THR A 464 32.92 -1.60 13.15
N GLY A 465 32.63 -1.16 11.92
CA GLY A 465 32.21 -2.04 10.82
C GLY A 465 30.75 -2.48 10.93
N TYR A 466 29.93 -1.77 11.71
CA TYR A 466 28.52 -2.07 11.93
C TYR A 466 27.58 -1.49 10.86
N SER A 467 28.11 -0.84 9.81
CA SER A 467 27.31 -0.27 8.72
C SER A 467 26.29 -1.24 8.13
N SER A 468 24.99 -1.01 8.41
CA SER A 468 23.90 -1.62 7.68
C SER A 468 23.63 -0.83 6.38
N ALA A 469 23.19 -1.52 5.33
CA ALA A 469 22.93 -0.93 4.01
C ALA A 469 21.59 -0.15 3.95
N ILE A 470 21.25 0.60 4.99
CA ILE A 470 20.06 1.47 5.00
C ILE A 470 20.46 2.78 4.32
N LEU A 471 19.89 3.04 3.14
CA LEU A 471 20.03 4.32 2.45
C LEU A 471 18.88 5.23 2.91
N PRO A 472 19.16 6.47 3.34
CA PRO A 472 18.11 7.43 3.63
C PRO A 472 17.28 7.64 2.37
N LEU A 473 15.96 7.58 2.52
CA LEU A 473 15.04 7.94 1.44
C LEU A 473 15.27 9.41 1.06
N PRO A 474 15.15 9.77 -0.23
CA PRO A 474 15.25 11.16 -0.64
C PRO A 474 14.20 12.00 0.12
N PRO A 475 14.52 13.26 0.45
CA PRO A 475 13.54 14.15 1.07
C PRO A 475 12.27 14.20 0.22
N PRO A 476 11.08 14.27 0.84
CA PRO A 476 9.84 14.45 0.10
C PRO A 476 9.98 15.67 -0.81
N GLY A 477 9.70 15.50 -2.10
CA GLY A 477 9.87 16.56 -3.10
C GLY A 477 9.10 17.81 -2.67
N ASN A 478 9.72 18.98 -2.83
CA ASN A 478 9.14 20.29 -2.50
C ASN A 478 7.86 20.55 -3.33
N GLY A 479 6.73 20.04 -2.85
CA GLY A 479 5.42 20.60 -3.13
C GLY A 479 5.33 21.93 -2.40
N SER A 480 5.59 23.01 -3.14
CA SER A 480 5.37 24.42 -2.78
C SER A 480 4.52 24.67 -1.52
N LEU A 481 5.17 24.78 -0.36
CA LEU A 481 4.67 25.59 0.74
C LEU A 481 4.75 27.06 0.29
N ARG A 482 3.68 27.56 -0.33
CA ARG A 482 3.42 29.00 -0.44
C ARG A 482 2.40 29.37 0.63
N ASN A 483 2.87 30.26 1.50
CA ASN A 483 2.26 30.89 2.68
C ASN A 483 0.74 30.97 2.71
#